data_AF-A0A3N5Z5S2-F1
#
_entry.id   AF-A0A3N5Z5S2-F1
#
_cell.length_a   1.000
_cell.length_b   1.000
_cell.length_c   1.000
_cell.angle_alpha   90.00
_cell.angle_beta   90.00
_cell.angle_gamma   90.00
#
_symmetry.space_group_name_H-M   'P 1'
#
loop_
_entity.id
_entity.type
_entity.pdbx_description
1 polymer ?
#
loop_
_entity_poly.entity_id
_entity_poly.type
_entity_poly.pdbx_seq_one_letter_code
_entity_poly.pdbx_strand_id
1 'polypeptide(L)'
;MSAAPAIRRFVLAAGIASLAGGFVLLEAQKRQPTEKPGPPKSGFYDFASLKGEFPTGVGIVQRVSCTTGVATQPSIYDGNWLVDCDAEVPHNETTIVVNPSNPDHAVGGYHSYQMSFLGATIIGRIFSTTSVTFDGGATWQQVVPPITPYQFSGDPALAFDANGRLYLASIADHEGPGGSYTAPSVVVARSDDGGMTWSNPVTVASGLGAVTRLTPGRLVFQDKAFIAVDASNSSPFANRAYVTWTSFQEFLARGQFR
;
A
#
# COMPACT_ATOMS: atom_id res chain seq x y z
N MET A 1 -46.91 13.82 19.63
CA MET A 1 -46.70 15.28 19.82
C MET A 1 -45.20 15.48 20.05
N SER A 2 -44.39 15.54 19.00
CA SER A 2 -43.84 16.75 18.36
C SER A 2 -43.31 17.80 19.34
N ALA A 3 -41.98 17.95 19.42
CA ALA A 3 -41.26 19.15 18.97
C ALA A 3 -39.76 19.09 19.33
N ALA A 4 -38.90 19.34 18.34
CA ALA A 4 -37.58 19.97 18.49
C ALA A 4 -37.71 21.42 17.93
N PRO A 5 -36.67 22.30 17.92
CA PRO A 5 -35.40 22.40 18.65
C PRO A 5 -35.21 23.82 19.28
N ALA A 6 -34.04 24.13 19.86
CA ALA A 6 -33.63 25.53 20.08
C ALA A 6 -32.17 25.77 19.65
N ILE A 7 -32.01 26.42 18.51
CA ILE A 7 -30.77 27.06 18.05
C ILE A 7 -30.72 28.45 18.69
N ARG A 8 -29.61 28.82 19.33
CA ARG A 8 -29.32 30.22 19.65
C ARG A 8 -28.03 30.65 18.94
N ARG A 9 -28.21 31.42 17.86
CA ARG A 9 -27.22 32.36 17.36
C ARG A 9 -27.50 33.71 18.03
N PHE A 10 -26.47 34.38 18.56
CA PHE A 10 -26.50 35.81 18.80
C PHE A 10 -25.29 36.46 18.12
N VAL A 11 -25.56 37.61 17.53
CA VAL A 11 -24.78 38.34 16.53
C VAL A 11 -24.29 39.66 17.14
N LEU A 12 -23.05 40.02 16.77
CA LEU A 12 -22.38 41.34 16.70
C LEU A 12 -22.40 42.31 17.89
N ALA A 13 -21.20 42.81 18.19
CA ALA A 13 -20.96 44.25 18.29
C ALA A 13 -19.66 44.61 17.55
N ALA A 14 -19.75 45.51 16.58
CA ALA A 14 -18.63 46.16 15.91
C ALA A 14 -18.33 47.49 16.61
N GLY A 15 -17.05 47.84 16.73
CA GLY A 15 -16.60 49.10 17.36
C GLY A 15 -15.09 49.35 17.21
N ILE A 16 -14.70 49.68 15.98
CA ILE A 16 -13.69 50.65 15.49
C ILE A 16 -12.45 51.00 16.37
N ALA A 17 -11.29 50.86 15.70
CA ALA A 17 -10.05 51.65 15.73
C ALA A 17 -8.91 51.36 16.74
N SER A 18 -7.86 50.76 16.15
CA SER A 18 -6.44 51.15 16.18
C SER A 18 -5.71 51.29 17.51
N LEU A 19 -4.71 50.42 17.73
CA LEU A 19 -3.29 50.80 17.84
C LEU A 19 -2.43 49.53 17.84
N ALA A 20 -1.24 49.69 17.25
CA ALA A 20 -0.31 48.65 16.84
C ALA A 20 0.43 47.97 18.01
N GLY A 21 0.86 46.73 17.77
CA GLY A 21 2.04 46.16 18.45
C GLY A 21 1.80 44.90 19.28
N GLY A 22 2.12 43.74 18.70
CA GLY A 22 2.62 42.54 19.38
C GLY A 22 1.71 41.86 20.40
N PHE A 23 1.00 40.81 19.97
CA PHE A 23 0.53 39.79 20.91
C PHE A 23 1.72 38.92 21.36
N VAL A 24 2.16 39.11 22.61
CA VAL A 24 2.84 38.05 23.37
C VAL A 24 1.74 37.32 24.15
N LEU A 25 1.45 36.08 23.77
CA LEU A 25 0.70 35.16 24.62
C LEU A 25 1.69 34.26 25.35
N LEU A 26 1.70 34.36 26.69
CA LEU A 26 2.35 33.42 27.58
C LEU A 26 1.71 32.02 27.43
N GLU A 27 2.56 31.02 27.57
CA GLU A 27 2.40 29.61 27.21
C GLU A 27 1.26 28.88 27.94
N ALA A 28 0.58 27.99 27.21
CA ALA A 28 -0.18 26.91 27.83
C ALA A 28 0.81 25.87 28.39
N GLN A 29 0.71 25.66 29.71
CA GLN A 29 1.43 24.67 30.49
C GLN A 29 1.42 23.29 29.80
N LYS A 30 2.60 22.66 29.69
CA LYS A 30 2.82 21.32 29.09
C LYS A 30 1.73 20.34 29.53
N ARG A 31 0.93 19.84 28.58
CA ARG A 31 0.32 18.51 28.75
C ARG A 31 1.47 17.51 28.68
N GLN A 32 1.76 16.83 29.78
CA GLN A 32 2.36 15.50 29.69
C GLN A 32 1.25 14.55 29.25
N PRO A 33 1.31 13.94 28.05
CA PRO A 33 0.62 12.70 27.85
C PRO A 33 1.42 11.67 28.64
N THR A 34 0.87 11.18 29.74
CA THR A 34 1.33 9.91 30.29
C THR A 34 1.01 8.85 29.24
N GLU A 35 1.99 8.55 28.39
CA GLU A 35 1.98 7.33 27.59
C GLU A 35 1.81 6.17 28.58
N LYS A 36 0.67 5.50 28.51
CA LYS A 36 0.53 4.17 29.14
C LYS A 36 1.64 3.30 28.58
N PRO A 37 2.32 2.47 29.41
CA PRO A 37 3.33 1.53 28.93
C PRO A 37 2.62 0.41 28.17
N GLY A 38 2.21 0.72 26.95
CA GLY A 38 1.98 -0.27 25.92
C GLY A 38 3.33 -0.66 25.33
N PRO A 39 3.44 -1.86 24.76
CA PRO A 39 4.61 -2.24 23.98
C PRO A 39 4.89 -1.16 22.92
N PRO A 40 6.18 -0.94 22.56
CA PRO A 40 6.53 0.08 21.59
C PRO A 40 5.69 -0.12 20.33
N LYS A 41 4.87 0.89 20.02
CA LYS A 41 4.19 0.97 18.72
C LYS A 41 5.26 0.79 17.66
N SER A 42 4.99 -0.11 16.70
CA SER A 42 5.81 -0.42 15.53
C SER A 42 6.90 0.63 15.30
N GLY A 43 8.14 0.25 15.56
CA GLY A 43 9.28 1.14 15.33
C GLY A 43 9.29 1.53 13.86
N PHE A 44 8.97 2.79 13.57
CA PHE A 44 9.33 3.38 12.30
C PHE A 44 10.86 3.35 12.25
N TYR A 45 11.41 2.50 11.40
CA TYR A 45 12.78 2.68 10.95
C TYR A 45 12.83 4.04 10.25
N ASP A 46 13.72 4.93 10.70
CA ASP A 46 14.01 6.16 9.97
C ASP A 46 14.79 5.79 8.71
N PHE A 47 14.05 5.53 7.62
CA PHE A 47 14.61 5.21 6.31
C PHE A 47 15.49 6.34 5.74
N ALA A 48 15.36 7.59 6.24
CA ALA A 48 16.25 8.67 5.84
C ALA A 48 17.66 8.53 6.44
N SER A 49 17.83 7.66 7.46
CA SER A 49 19.11 7.42 8.14
C SER A 49 19.83 6.14 7.69
N LEU A 50 19.20 5.30 6.86
CA LEU A 50 19.83 4.11 6.26
C LEU A 50 20.83 4.55 5.18
N LYS A 51 22.11 4.56 5.52
CA LYS A 51 23.21 4.93 4.60
C LYS A 51 23.66 3.79 3.67
N GLY A 52 22.97 2.66 3.67
CA GLY A 52 23.31 1.50 2.84
C GLY A 52 22.54 1.53 1.53
N GLU A 53 23.25 1.56 0.40
CA GLU A 53 22.68 1.11 -0.88
C GLU A 53 22.57 -0.42 -0.81
N PHE A 54 21.34 -0.93 -0.69
CA PHE A 54 21.11 -2.36 -0.76
C PHE A 54 21.00 -2.76 -2.23
N PRO A 55 21.82 -3.71 -2.72
CA PRO A 55 21.59 -4.30 -4.03
C PRO A 55 20.21 -4.96 -4.03
N THR A 56 19.34 -4.54 -4.95
CA THR A 56 18.13 -5.31 -5.27
C THR A 56 18.58 -6.66 -5.80
N GLY A 57 18.01 -7.77 -5.31
CA GLY A 57 18.56 -9.09 -5.64
C GLY A 57 17.65 -10.00 -6.44
N VAL A 58 18.31 -10.91 -7.15
CA VAL A 58 17.78 -11.84 -8.15
C VAL A 58 17.30 -13.14 -7.51
N GLY A 59 16.24 -13.76 -8.04
CA GLY A 59 15.91 -15.19 -7.82
C GLY A 59 14.43 -15.48 -7.60
N ILE A 60 14.10 -16.76 -7.41
CA ILE A 60 12.74 -17.22 -7.08
C ILE A 60 12.48 -16.87 -5.61
N VAL A 61 11.39 -16.14 -5.32
CA VAL A 61 10.88 -16.02 -3.94
C VAL A 61 10.50 -17.43 -3.51
N GLN A 62 11.23 -18.00 -2.55
CA GLN A 62 10.73 -19.20 -1.88
C GLN A 62 9.42 -18.79 -1.23
N ARG A 63 8.31 -19.35 -1.73
CA ARG A 63 6.95 -19.05 -1.28
C ARG A 63 6.84 -19.33 0.22
N VAL A 64 7.14 -18.33 1.04
CA VAL A 64 6.71 -18.36 2.45
C VAL A 64 5.25 -17.95 2.43
N SER A 65 4.42 -18.88 1.98
CA SER A 65 3.00 -18.86 2.29
C SER A 65 2.84 -19.50 3.65
N CYS A 66 2.13 -18.80 4.51
CA CYS A 66 1.96 -19.15 5.89
C CYS A 66 0.53 -18.79 6.32
N THR A 67 0.12 -19.33 7.45
CA THR A 67 -1.21 -19.06 8.01
C THR A 67 -1.03 -18.45 9.39
N THR A 68 -1.64 -17.29 9.60
CA THR A 68 -1.81 -16.68 10.91
C THR A 68 -3.25 -16.84 11.36
N GLY A 69 -3.48 -16.71 12.67
CA GLY A 69 -4.84 -16.72 13.19
C GLY A 69 -4.92 -16.01 14.53
N VAL A 70 -6.11 -15.53 14.86
CA VAL A 70 -6.39 -14.82 16.12
C VAL A 70 -6.07 -15.71 17.33
N ALA A 71 -6.24 -17.03 17.20
CA ALA A 71 -5.93 -17.98 18.26
C ALA A 71 -4.41 -18.18 18.49
N THR A 72 -3.58 -17.91 17.47
CA THR A 72 -2.13 -18.11 17.52
C THR A 72 -1.35 -16.80 17.54
N GLN A 73 -2.02 -15.65 17.40
CA GLN A 73 -1.37 -14.36 17.39
C GLN A 73 -0.80 -14.01 18.77
N PRO A 74 0.43 -13.45 18.83
CA PRO A 74 0.97 -12.93 20.09
C PRO A 74 0.10 -11.82 20.67
N SER A 75 -0.11 -11.82 21.99
CA SER A 75 -1.00 -10.86 22.68
C SER A 75 -0.60 -9.39 22.55
N ILE A 76 0.65 -9.11 22.14
CA ILE A 76 1.09 -7.76 21.75
C ILE A 76 0.27 -7.16 20.60
N TYR A 77 -0.36 -8.00 19.78
CA TYR A 77 -1.21 -7.60 18.66
C TYR A 77 -2.71 -7.59 19.01
N ASP A 78 -3.09 -7.79 20.28
CA ASP A 78 -4.48 -7.78 20.71
C ASP A 78 -5.22 -6.53 20.24
N GLY A 79 -6.43 -6.73 19.69
CA GLY A 79 -7.23 -5.67 19.06
C GLY A 79 -6.88 -5.39 17.60
N ASN A 80 -5.86 -6.06 17.04
CA ASN A 80 -5.54 -6.09 15.62
C ASN A 80 -5.64 -7.52 15.07
N TRP A 81 -5.46 -7.67 13.76
CA TRP A 81 -5.28 -8.94 13.08
C TRP A 81 -3.86 -8.98 12.51
N LEU A 82 -3.07 -9.95 12.94
CA LEU A 82 -1.83 -10.29 12.26
C LEU A 82 -2.16 -11.04 10.96
N VAL A 83 -1.83 -10.46 9.81
CA VAL A 83 -2.18 -11.01 8.48
C VAL A 83 -0.97 -11.49 7.68
N ASP A 84 0.24 -11.21 8.14
CA ASP A 84 1.51 -11.62 7.55
C ASP A 84 2.34 -12.46 8.53
N CYS A 85 3.37 -13.13 8.03
CA CYS A 85 4.27 -13.91 8.87
C CYS A 85 5.75 -13.56 8.68
N ASP A 86 6.08 -12.73 7.69
CA ASP A 86 7.42 -12.21 7.43
C ASP A 86 7.63 -10.87 8.14
N ALA A 87 7.68 -10.91 9.48
CA ALA A 87 7.97 -9.77 10.34
C ALA A 87 9.44 -9.28 10.27
N GLU A 88 10.20 -9.63 9.24
CA GLU A 88 11.62 -9.27 9.12
C GLU A 88 11.81 -7.78 8.82
N VAL A 89 10.84 -7.15 8.14
CA VAL A 89 10.88 -5.74 7.72
C VAL A 89 9.46 -5.19 7.61
N PRO A 90 9.26 -3.86 7.75
CA PRO A 90 7.93 -3.28 7.74
C PRO A 90 7.24 -3.44 6.38
N HIS A 91 5.93 -3.68 6.44
CA HIS A 91 5.04 -3.60 5.29
C HIS A 91 4.33 -2.24 5.26
N ASN A 92 4.02 -1.74 4.07
CA ASN A 92 3.31 -0.47 3.91
C ASN A 92 2.32 -0.55 2.74
N GLU A 93 1.64 0.57 2.48
CA GLU A 93 0.72 0.74 1.33
C GLU A 93 -0.32 -0.37 1.25
N THR A 94 -1.19 -0.38 2.26
CA THR A 94 -2.13 -1.47 2.48
C THR A 94 -3.48 -1.20 1.82
N THR A 95 -4.16 -2.28 1.46
CA THR A 95 -5.53 -2.31 0.95
C THR A 95 -6.28 -3.49 1.57
N ILE A 96 -7.61 -3.44 1.60
CA ILE A 96 -8.44 -4.58 1.97
C ILE A 96 -9.75 -4.53 1.18
N VAL A 97 -10.26 -5.69 0.79
CA VAL A 97 -11.56 -5.83 0.13
C VAL A 97 -12.31 -7.03 0.70
N VAL A 98 -13.63 -6.91 0.82
CA VAL A 98 -14.53 -7.99 1.26
C VAL A 98 -15.34 -8.46 0.06
N ASN A 99 -15.52 -9.77 -0.07
CA ASN A 99 -16.32 -10.33 -1.15
C ASN A 99 -17.80 -9.90 -0.98
N PRO A 100 -18.41 -9.26 -1.99
CA PRO A 100 -19.77 -8.73 -1.89
C PRO A 100 -20.84 -9.82 -1.71
N SER A 101 -20.53 -11.07 -2.04
CA SER A 101 -21.41 -12.24 -1.92
C SER A 101 -21.12 -13.10 -0.69
N ASN A 102 -19.99 -12.89 -0.01
CA ASN A 102 -19.59 -13.66 1.17
C ASN A 102 -18.79 -12.77 2.14
N PRO A 103 -19.40 -12.26 3.23
CA PRO A 103 -18.73 -11.38 4.18
C PRO A 103 -17.60 -12.07 4.96
N ASP A 104 -17.57 -13.40 5.01
CA ASP A 104 -16.50 -14.15 5.68
C ASP A 104 -15.23 -14.24 4.81
N HIS A 105 -15.32 -13.87 3.54
CA HIS A 105 -14.21 -13.87 2.60
C HIS A 105 -13.69 -12.46 2.35
N ALA A 106 -12.46 -12.19 2.78
CA ALA A 106 -11.78 -10.92 2.59
C ALA A 106 -10.33 -11.12 2.18
N VAL A 107 -9.77 -10.15 1.46
CA VAL A 107 -8.37 -10.16 1.02
C VAL A 107 -7.74 -8.81 1.33
N GLY A 108 -6.66 -8.85 2.10
CA GLY A 108 -5.75 -7.73 2.32
C GLY A 108 -4.61 -7.76 1.31
N GLY A 109 -4.09 -6.60 0.96
CA GLY A 109 -2.90 -6.45 0.12
C GLY A 109 -1.93 -5.46 0.75
N TYR A 110 -0.64 -5.70 0.59
CA TYR A 110 0.41 -4.82 1.11
C TYR A 110 1.69 -4.91 0.29
N HIS A 111 2.45 -3.83 0.33
CA HIS A 111 3.80 -3.75 -0.21
C HIS A 111 4.74 -4.48 0.76
N SER A 112 5.22 -5.65 0.36
CA SER A 112 6.13 -6.48 1.15
C SER A 112 7.58 -6.22 0.75
N TYR A 113 8.42 -6.13 1.77
CA TYR A 113 9.86 -6.09 1.66
C TYR A 113 10.35 -7.44 2.18
N GLN A 114 11.28 -8.08 1.49
CA GLN A 114 11.93 -9.29 1.98
C GLN A 114 13.43 -9.17 1.84
N MET A 115 14.14 -9.59 2.86
CA MET A 115 15.59 -9.63 2.88
C MET A 115 16.06 -11.07 2.86
N SER A 116 17.06 -11.37 2.04
CA SER A 116 17.69 -12.69 2.01
C SER A 116 19.19 -12.57 1.89
N PHE A 117 19.93 -13.53 2.44
CA PHE A 117 21.39 -13.53 2.36
C PHE A 117 21.85 -14.47 1.24
N LEU A 118 22.75 -13.97 0.39
CA LEU A 118 23.49 -14.75 -0.60
C LEU A 118 24.99 -14.59 -0.34
N GLY A 119 25.54 -15.49 0.47
CA GLY A 119 26.91 -15.36 0.98
C GLY A 119 27.06 -14.10 1.83
N ALA A 120 27.96 -13.19 1.42
CA ALA A 120 28.15 -11.89 2.07
C ALA A 120 27.25 -10.77 1.51
N THR A 121 26.31 -11.09 0.61
CA THR A 121 25.40 -10.11 -0.01
C THR A 121 24.02 -10.20 0.62
N ILE A 122 23.42 -9.04 0.90
CA ILE A 122 22.01 -8.93 1.25
C ILE A 122 21.22 -8.60 -0.01
N ILE A 123 20.19 -9.40 -0.28
CA ILE A 123 19.25 -9.26 -1.38
C ILE A 123 17.95 -8.70 -0.82
N GLY A 124 17.60 -7.48 -1.22
CA GLY A 124 16.28 -6.91 -1.01
C GLY A 124 15.33 -7.31 -2.15
N ARG A 125 14.13 -7.73 -1.81
CA ARG A 125 13.03 -8.04 -2.74
C ARG A 125 11.81 -7.24 -2.34
N ILE A 126 11.12 -6.74 -3.35
CA ILE A 126 9.99 -5.84 -3.18
C ILE A 126 8.88 -6.31 -4.11
N PHE A 127 7.74 -6.68 -3.52
CA PHE A 127 6.59 -7.19 -4.26
C PHE A 127 5.28 -6.94 -3.51
N SER A 128 4.20 -6.80 -4.26
CA SER A 128 2.85 -6.87 -3.73
C SER A 128 2.58 -8.27 -3.16
N THR A 129 2.12 -8.34 -1.92
CA THR A 129 1.66 -9.57 -1.27
C THR A 129 0.20 -9.42 -0.89
N THR A 130 -0.53 -10.54 -0.87
CA THR A 130 -1.91 -10.60 -0.43
C THR A 130 -2.07 -11.56 0.72
N SER A 131 -3.03 -11.30 1.61
CA SER A 131 -3.46 -12.26 2.62
C SER A 131 -4.96 -12.47 2.52
N VAL A 132 -5.40 -13.72 2.48
CA VAL A 132 -6.82 -14.10 2.31
C VAL A 132 -7.37 -14.74 3.57
N THR A 133 -8.61 -14.40 3.92
CA THR A 133 -9.42 -15.11 4.91
C THR A 133 -10.69 -15.66 4.26
N PHE A 134 -11.18 -16.80 4.76
CA PHE A 134 -12.47 -17.39 4.39
C PHE A 134 -13.38 -17.61 5.61
N ASP A 135 -12.98 -17.11 6.78
CA ASP A 135 -13.62 -17.35 8.07
C ASP A 135 -13.83 -16.05 8.88
N GLY A 136 -14.05 -14.94 8.18
CA GLY A 136 -14.33 -13.63 8.80
C GLY A 136 -13.12 -13.03 9.49
N GLY A 137 -11.91 -13.42 9.09
CA GLY A 137 -10.65 -12.95 9.64
C GLY A 137 -10.15 -13.73 10.86
N ALA A 138 -10.73 -14.89 11.17
CA ALA A 138 -10.23 -15.75 12.24
C ALA A 138 -8.86 -16.37 11.88
N THR A 139 -8.68 -16.71 10.60
CA THR A 139 -7.40 -17.12 10.00
C THR A 139 -7.12 -16.37 8.70
N TRP A 140 -5.85 -16.10 8.45
CA TRP A 140 -5.34 -15.44 7.25
C TRP A 140 -4.23 -16.26 6.63
N GLN A 141 -4.28 -16.45 5.31
CA GLN A 141 -3.25 -17.12 4.54
C GLN A 141 -2.54 -16.13 3.61
N GLN A 142 -1.23 -16.01 3.78
CA GLN A 142 -0.38 -15.18 2.93
C GLN A 142 -0.13 -15.85 1.58
N VAL A 143 -0.32 -15.10 0.50
CA VAL A 143 -0.15 -15.50 -0.88
C VAL A 143 0.63 -14.42 -1.61
N VAL A 144 1.71 -14.84 -2.29
CA VAL A 144 2.52 -13.96 -3.16
C VAL A 144 2.07 -14.17 -4.60
N PRO A 145 1.38 -13.21 -5.23
CA PRO A 145 1.00 -13.28 -6.64
C PRO A 145 2.23 -13.39 -7.56
N PRO A 146 2.12 -14.09 -8.70
CA PRO A 146 3.21 -14.17 -9.66
C PRO A 146 3.44 -12.79 -10.30
N ILE A 147 4.70 -12.39 -10.44
CA ILE A 147 5.08 -11.09 -11.00
C ILE A 147 5.70 -11.19 -12.40
N THR A 148 6.01 -12.38 -12.90
CA THR A 148 6.59 -12.60 -14.23
C THR A 148 5.77 -11.91 -15.33
N PRO A 149 6.39 -11.14 -16.26
CA PRO A 149 7.83 -11.05 -16.55
C PRO A 149 8.59 -9.96 -15.77
N TYR A 150 7.96 -9.32 -14.79
CA TYR A 150 8.57 -8.27 -13.96
C TYR A 150 9.45 -8.86 -12.85
N GLN A 151 10.28 -7.99 -12.26
CA GLN A 151 11.21 -8.33 -11.19
C GLN A 151 10.78 -7.71 -9.84
N PHE A 152 9.98 -6.64 -9.88
CA PHE A 152 9.44 -5.97 -8.70
C PHE A 152 7.96 -5.68 -8.88
N SER A 153 7.23 -5.58 -7.76
CA SER A 153 5.88 -5.03 -7.74
C SER A 153 5.59 -4.32 -6.42
N GLY A 154 4.51 -3.55 -6.37
CA GLY A 154 4.15 -2.77 -5.18
C GLY A 154 2.77 -2.16 -5.30
N ASP A 155 2.43 -1.29 -4.34
CA ASP A 155 1.21 -0.47 -4.36
C ASP A 155 -0.06 -1.24 -4.72
N PRO A 156 -0.40 -2.31 -3.97
CA PRO A 156 -1.54 -3.14 -4.30
C PRO A 156 -2.86 -2.38 -4.11
N ALA A 157 -3.74 -2.53 -5.10
CA ALA A 157 -5.16 -2.18 -5.00
C ALA A 157 -6.01 -3.39 -5.40
N LEU A 158 -7.04 -3.69 -4.61
CA LEU A 158 -7.87 -4.89 -4.76
C LEU A 158 -9.34 -4.54 -5.03
N ALA A 159 -10.01 -5.31 -5.88
CA ALA A 159 -11.45 -5.20 -6.08
C ALA A 159 -12.08 -6.54 -6.49
N PHE A 160 -13.23 -6.86 -5.89
CA PHE A 160 -14.08 -7.98 -6.29
C PHE A 160 -15.11 -7.54 -7.34
N ASP A 161 -15.38 -8.43 -8.30
CA ASP A 161 -16.59 -8.35 -9.12
C ASP A 161 -17.81 -8.97 -8.40
N ALA A 162 -19.00 -8.86 -9.02
CA ALA A 162 -20.24 -9.38 -8.44
C ALA A 162 -20.27 -10.92 -8.34
N ASN A 163 -19.41 -11.62 -9.10
CA ASN A 163 -19.32 -13.08 -9.12
C ASN A 163 -18.22 -13.61 -8.19
N GLY A 164 -17.51 -12.74 -7.47
CA GLY A 164 -16.42 -13.11 -6.58
C GLY A 164 -15.06 -13.29 -7.27
N ARG A 165 -14.91 -12.92 -8.55
CA ARG A 165 -13.58 -12.80 -9.16
C ARG A 165 -12.87 -11.60 -8.56
N LEU A 166 -11.63 -11.82 -8.15
CA LEU A 166 -10.80 -10.81 -7.52
C LEU A 166 -9.78 -10.26 -8.53
N TYR A 167 -9.54 -8.97 -8.48
CA TYR A 167 -8.52 -8.29 -9.26
C TYR A 167 -7.51 -7.60 -8.33
N LEU A 168 -6.24 -7.67 -8.71
CA LEU A 168 -5.13 -6.97 -8.08
C LEU A 168 -4.50 -6.06 -9.12
N ALA A 169 -4.56 -4.75 -8.90
CA ALA A 169 -3.74 -3.79 -9.60
C ALA A 169 -2.49 -3.49 -8.76
N SER A 170 -1.35 -3.35 -9.42
CA SER A 170 -0.06 -3.05 -8.79
C SER A 170 0.81 -2.23 -9.73
N ILE A 171 1.78 -1.50 -9.17
CA ILE A 171 2.96 -1.12 -9.94
C ILE A 171 3.83 -2.37 -10.15
N ALA A 172 4.50 -2.46 -11.30
CA ALA A 172 5.49 -3.48 -11.57
C ALA A 172 6.63 -2.94 -12.45
N ASP A 173 7.84 -3.41 -12.16
CA ASP A 173 9.08 -2.90 -12.75
C ASP A 173 9.98 -4.02 -13.23
N HIS A 174 10.80 -3.67 -14.22
CA HIS A 174 11.95 -4.47 -14.61
C HIS A 174 13.19 -4.07 -13.84
N GLU A 175 14.10 -5.03 -13.67
CA GLU A 175 15.44 -4.73 -13.19
C GLU A 175 16.28 -4.13 -14.33
N GLY A 176 16.87 -2.97 -14.06
CA GLY A 176 17.80 -2.27 -14.95
C GLY A 176 19.26 -2.36 -14.51
N PRO A 177 20.19 -1.76 -15.27
CA PRO A 177 21.61 -1.75 -14.94
C PRO A 177 21.89 -1.22 -13.53
N GLY A 178 22.58 -2.02 -12.70
CA GLY A 178 22.89 -1.66 -11.32
C GLY A 178 21.73 -1.78 -10.34
N GLY A 179 20.66 -2.50 -10.68
CA GLY A 179 19.52 -2.75 -9.78
C GLY A 179 18.45 -1.66 -9.79
N SER A 180 18.50 -0.71 -10.74
CA SER A 180 17.48 0.34 -10.82
C SER A 180 16.15 -0.21 -11.32
N TYR A 181 15.03 0.23 -10.74
CA TYR A 181 13.70 0.03 -11.32
C TYR A 181 13.64 0.61 -12.73
N THR A 182 13.09 -0.15 -13.67
CA THR A 182 13.04 0.21 -15.09
C THR A 182 11.68 -0.08 -15.67
N ALA A 183 11.19 0.88 -16.47
CA ALA A 183 9.85 0.87 -17.06
C ALA A 183 8.71 0.63 -16.05
N PRO A 184 8.61 1.44 -14.97
CA PRO A 184 7.53 1.37 -13.97
C PRO A 184 6.16 1.43 -14.62
N SER A 185 5.49 0.29 -14.58
CA SER A 185 4.25 0.00 -15.31
C SER A 185 3.12 -0.29 -14.33
N VAL A 186 1.89 -0.03 -14.76
CA VAL A 186 0.69 -0.50 -14.05
C VAL A 186 0.25 -1.82 -14.65
N VAL A 187 0.06 -2.81 -13.79
CA VAL A 187 -0.34 -4.16 -14.16
C VAL A 187 -1.57 -4.61 -13.39
N VAL A 188 -2.31 -5.57 -13.94
CA VAL A 188 -3.44 -6.22 -13.28
C VAL A 188 -3.32 -7.73 -13.36
N ALA A 189 -3.45 -8.42 -12.22
CA ALA A 189 -3.65 -9.85 -12.13
C ALA A 189 -5.07 -10.15 -11.62
N ARG A 190 -5.55 -11.36 -11.86
CA ARG A 190 -6.87 -11.81 -11.36
C ARG A 190 -6.78 -13.15 -10.67
N SER A 191 -7.70 -13.39 -9.74
CA SER A 191 -7.91 -14.67 -9.08
C SER A 191 -9.37 -15.12 -9.25
N ASP A 192 -9.55 -16.41 -9.54
CA ASP A 192 -10.85 -17.07 -9.68
C ASP A 192 -11.20 -17.97 -8.48
N ASP A 193 -10.28 -18.13 -7.53
CA ASP A 193 -10.39 -19.04 -6.37
C ASP A 193 -10.29 -18.31 -5.03
N GLY A 194 -10.66 -17.02 -5.03
CA GLY A 194 -10.71 -16.19 -3.84
C GLY A 194 -9.36 -15.69 -3.34
N GLY A 195 -8.37 -15.52 -4.21
CA GLY A 195 -7.06 -14.98 -3.86
C GLY A 195 -6.02 -16.03 -3.48
N MET A 196 -6.33 -17.31 -3.64
CA MET A 196 -5.41 -18.43 -3.37
C MET A 196 -4.40 -18.64 -4.50
N THR A 197 -4.85 -18.46 -5.74
CA THR A 197 -4.00 -18.43 -6.93
C THR A 197 -4.33 -17.24 -7.82
N TRP A 198 -3.33 -16.81 -8.59
CA TRP A 198 -3.40 -15.60 -9.39
C TRP A 198 -2.88 -15.86 -10.80
N SER A 199 -3.48 -15.20 -11.79
CA SER A 199 -2.97 -15.17 -13.15
C SER A 199 -1.63 -14.44 -13.23
N ASN A 200 -0.90 -14.65 -14.33
CA ASN A 200 0.16 -13.70 -14.68
C ASN A 200 -0.44 -12.29 -14.87
N PRO A 201 0.32 -11.24 -14.55
CA PRO A 201 -0.13 -9.86 -14.73
C PRO A 201 -0.28 -9.49 -16.21
N VAL A 202 -1.28 -8.66 -16.50
CA VAL A 202 -1.47 -7.96 -17.77
C VAL A 202 -1.08 -6.50 -17.59
N THR A 203 -0.23 -5.97 -18.47
CA THR A 203 0.15 -4.56 -18.47
C THR A 203 -0.99 -3.68 -18.95
N VAL A 204 -1.47 -2.77 -18.10
CA VAL A 204 -2.51 -1.79 -18.41
C VAL A 204 -1.89 -0.49 -18.93
N ALA A 205 -0.77 -0.07 -18.34
CA ALA A 205 -0.01 1.09 -18.78
C ALA A 205 1.49 0.80 -18.67
N SER A 206 2.21 0.95 -19.77
CA SER A 206 3.65 0.75 -19.80
C SER A 206 4.42 1.98 -19.33
N GLY A 207 5.42 1.75 -18.49
CA GLY A 207 6.47 2.73 -18.18
C GLY A 207 7.57 2.76 -19.23
N LEU A 208 8.52 3.67 -19.05
CA LEU A 208 9.72 3.77 -19.89
C LEU A 208 10.89 4.34 -19.10
N GLY A 209 12.09 3.82 -19.36
CA GLY A 209 13.34 4.36 -18.81
C GLY A 209 13.65 3.80 -17.42
N ALA A 210 14.90 4.00 -16.99
CA ALA A 210 15.37 3.59 -15.68
C ALA A 210 15.21 4.73 -14.67
N VAL A 211 14.78 4.41 -13.45
CA VAL A 211 14.70 5.34 -12.32
C VAL A 211 16.11 5.51 -11.74
N THR A 212 16.93 6.30 -12.43
CA THR A 212 18.32 6.51 -12.03
C THR A 212 18.82 7.90 -12.41
N ARG A 213 19.71 8.46 -11.56
CA ARG A 213 20.41 9.71 -11.85
C ARG A 213 21.62 9.50 -12.78
N LEU A 214 22.03 8.26 -13.00
CA LEU A 214 23.25 7.93 -13.75
C LEU A 214 23.07 8.02 -15.27
N THR A 215 21.86 7.70 -15.74
CA THR A 215 21.54 7.62 -17.17
C THR A 215 20.47 8.66 -17.49
N PRO A 216 20.85 9.81 -18.08
CA PRO A 216 19.89 10.80 -18.54
C PRO A 216 18.94 10.21 -19.56
N GLY A 217 17.67 10.58 -19.49
CA GLY A 217 16.67 10.07 -20.41
C GLY A 217 15.26 10.46 -20.05
N ARG A 218 14.35 10.15 -20.98
CA ARG A 218 12.92 10.25 -20.74
C ARG A 218 12.49 9.13 -19.79
N LEU A 219 11.88 9.51 -18.69
CA LEU A 219 11.23 8.63 -17.73
C LEU A 219 9.71 8.78 -17.88
N VAL A 220 9.02 7.65 -18.05
CA VAL A 220 7.56 7.56 -17.87
C VAL A 220 7.33 6.61 -16.70
N PHE A 221 6.85 7.17 -15.60
CA PHE A 221 6.63 6.46 -14.35
C PHE A 221 5.13 6.37 -14.11
N GLN A 222 4.58 5.16 -14.29
CA GLN A 222 3.16 4.90 -14.06
C GLN A 222 2.99 4.46 -12.61
N ASP A 223 2.29 5.26 -11.81
CA ASP A 223 2.17 5.00 -10.38
C ASP A 223 0.90 5.52 -9.71
N LYS A 224 0.64 4.89 -8.57
CA LYS A 224 -0.51 4.85 -7.70
C LYS A 224 -1.74 4.34 -8.42
N ALA A 225 -1.66 3.07 -8.81
CA ALA A 225 -2.79 2.35 -9.37
C ALA A 225 -3.90 2.17 -8.33
N PHE A 226 -5.13 2.46 -8.73
CA PHE A 226 -6.34 2.05 -8.02
C PHE A 226 -7.25 1.31 -8.98
N ILE A 227 -7.97 0.32 -8.45
CA ILE A 227 -8.93 -0.48 -9.21
C ILE A 227 -10.28 -0.50 -8.51
N ALA A 228 -11.35 -0.39 -9.29
CA ALA A 228 -12.72 -0.63 -8.87
C ALA A 228 -13.41 -1.52 -9.90
N VAL A 229 -14.40 -2.29 -9.47
CA VAL A 229 -15.23 -3.10 -10.37
C VAL A 229 -16.68 -2.70 -10.18
N ASP A 230 -17.41 -2.59 -11.28
CA ASP A 230 -18.86 -2.43 -11.23
C ASP A 230 -19.53 -3.75 -10.79
N ALA A 231 -19.72 -3.91 -9.50
CA ALA A 231 -20.35 -5.10 -8.92
C ALA A 231 -21.89 -5.04 -8.92
N SER A 232 -22.51 -4.07 -9.61
CA SER A 232 -23.97 -3.97 -9.69
C SER A 232 -24.53 -4.90 -10.75
N ASN A 233 -25.34 -5.88 -10.34
CA ASN A 233 -26.02 -6.79 -11.27
C ASN A 233 -26.98 -6.10 -12.25
N SER A 234 -27.44 -4.87 -11.94
CA SER A 234 -28.30 -4.08 -12.82
C SER A 234 -27.54 -3.17 -13.80
N SER A 235 -26.21 -3.05 -13.66
CA SER A 235 -25.43 -2.18 -14.52
C SER A 235 -25.24 -2.79 -15.91
N PRO A 236 -25.36 -2.00 -17.01
CA PRO A 236 -24.95 -2.44 -18.33
C PRO A 236 -23.43 -2.66 -18.45
N PHE A 237 -22.66 -2.23 -17.44
CA PHE A 237 -21.21 -2.43 -17.34
C PHE A 237 -20.83 -3.40 -16.23
N ALA A 238 -21.78 -4.21 -15.73
CA ALA A 238 -21.54 -5.18 -14.67
C ALA A 238 -20.26 -6.00 -14.91
N ASN A 239 -19.48 -6.17 -13.84
CA ASN A 239 -18.19 -6.84 -13.78
C ASN A 239 -17.08 -6.22 -14.63
N ARG A 240 -17.24 -4.96 -15.08
CA ARG A 240 -16.15 -4.22 -15.71
C ARG A 240 -15.21 -3.66 -14.63
N ALA A 241 -13.93 -3.97 -14.77
CA ALA A 241 -12.86 -3.38 -13.97
C ALA A 241 -12.43 -2.02 -14.57
N TYR A 242 -12.22 -1.05 -13.69
CA TYR A 242 -11.75 0.30 -13.99
C TYR A 242 -10.45 0.53 -13.23
N VAL A 243 -9.38 0.80 -13.96
CA VAL A 243 -8.06 1.06 -13.39
C VAL A 243 -7.72 2.53 -13.63
N THR A 244 -7.27 3.20 -12.59
CA THR A 244 -6.79 4.58 -12.64
C THR A 244 -5.38 4.64 -12.09
N TRP A 245 -4.57 5.56 -12.61
CA TRP A 245 -3.18 5.75 -12.18
C TRP A 245 -2.72 7.16 -12.54
N THR A 246 -1.57 7.56 -11.99
CA THR A 246 -0.87 8.79 -12.34
C THR A 246 0.28 8.46 -13.28
N SER A 247 0.42 9.25 -14.36
CA SER A 247 1.55 9.14 -15.28
C SER A 247 2.49 10.32 -15.05
N PHE A 248 3.60 10.07 -14.37
CA PHE A 248 4.65 11.05 -14.17
C PHE A 248 5.60 11.01 -15.37
N GLN A 249 5.82 12.17 -15.99
CA GLN A 249 6.68 12.29 -17.16
C GLN A 249 7.80 13.27 -16.84
N GLU A 250 9.01 12.73 -16.75
CA GLU A 250 10.20 13.51 -16.42
C GLU A 250 11.27 13.32 -17.49
N PHE A 251 12.07 14.36 -17.66
CA PHE A 251 13.34 14.25 -18.35
C PHE A 251 14.46 14.41 -17.33
N LEU A 252 15.12 13.31 -16.99
CA LEU A 252 16.27 13.36 -16.10
C LEU A 252 17.47 13.86 -16.91
N ALA A 253 17.79 15.15 -16.80
CA ALA A 253 19.01 15.73 -17.37
C ALA A 253 20.16 15.62 -16.35
N ARG A 254 21.43 15.55 -16.81
CA ARG A 254 22.57 15.65 -15.89
C ARG A 254 22.56 17.01 -15.19
N GLY A 255 22.55 17.01 -13.85
CA GLY A 255 22.95 18.17 -13.05
C GLY A 255 21.87 19.15 -12.60
N GLN A 256 20.58 18.76 -12.51
CA GLN A 256 19.55 19.62 -11.91
C GLN A 256 18.93 19.02 -10.65
N PHE A 257 19.65 19.15 -9.54
CA PHE A 257 19.04 19.25 -8.22
C PHE A 257 19.78 20.38 -7.48
N ARG A 258 19.06 21.47 -7.15
CA ARG A 258 19.47 22.42 -6.11
C ARG A 258 18.88 21.96 -4.79
#